data_AF-A0A098GHQ0-F1
#
_entry.id   AF-A0A098GHQ0-F1
#
_cell.length_a   1.000
_cell.length_b   1.000
_cell.length_c   1.000
_cell.angle_alpha   90.00
_cell.angle_beta   90.00
_cell.angle_gamma   90.00
#
_symmetry.space_group_name_H-M   'P 1'
#
loop_
_entity.id
_entity.type
_entity.pdbx_description
1 polymer ?
#
loop_
_entity_poly.entity_id
_entity_poly.type
_entity_poly.pdbx_seq_one_letter_code
_entity_poly.pdbx_strand_id
1 'polypeptide(L)'
;MKFFEHFKGLISSKTDYAKGIYALFKLEAKLAGLNFLPFLFGLIVLLALTITIWLTLMVLIGYVIIHLTKQPLTAMITILLLNLALTFYFINDVKQRLKQMSFARTRDCLRTPEEGDESESEERALEIHSRTRGEG
;
A
#
# COMPACT_ATOMS: atom_id res chain seq x y z
N MET A 1 -29.48 6.84 43.75
CA MET A 1 -29.79 7.44 42.43
C MET A 1 -29.05 8.77 42.22
N LYS A 2 -27.70 8.79 42.28
CA LYS A 2 -26.88 9.98 41.97
C LYS A 2 -25.73 9.69 40.97
N PHE A 3 -25.36 8.42 40.81
CA PHE A 3 -24.33 7.97 39.88
C PHE A 3 -24.79 7.96 38.41
N PHE A 4 -26.09 7.79 38.15
CA PHE A 4 -26.65 7.76 36.79
C PHE A 4 -26.66 9.15 36.14
N GLU A 5 -26.79 10.22 36.93
CA GLU A 5 -26.75 11.60 36.44
C GLU A 5 -25.34 12.03 36.04
N HIS A 6 -24.32 11.63 36.80
CA HIS A 6 -22.92 11.86 36.43
C HIS A 6 -22.49 11.07 35.19
N PHE A 7 -22.98 9.83 35.02
CA PHE A 7 -22.73 9.04 33.81
C PHE A 7 -23.34 9.68 32.55
N LYS A 8 -24.53 10.28 32.68
CA LYS A 8 -25.20 11.00 31.59
C LYS A 8 -24.41 12.26 31.17
N GLY A 9 -23.84 12.98 32.12
CA GLY A 9 -22.95 14.12 31.85
C GLY A 9 -21.62 13.72 31.18
N LEU A 10 -21.02 12.61 31.62
CA LEU A 10 -19.76 12.12 31.06
C LEU A 10 -19.92 11.56 29.63
N ILE A 11 -21.03 10.85 29.37
CA ILE A 11 -21.41 10.33 28.06
C ILE A 11 -21.75 11.48 27.10
N SER A 12 -22.45 12.51 27.56
CA SER A 12 -22.78 13.69 26.75
C SER A 12 -21.53 14.44 26.28
N SER A 13 -20.45 14.48 27.09
CA SER A 13 -19.19 15.08 26.68
C SER A 13 -18.44 14.23 25.65
N LYS A 14 -18.42 12.89 25.82
CA LYS A 14 -17.75 11.96 24.90
C LYS A 14 -18.43 11.87 23.53
N THR A 15 -19.74 12.10 23.46
CA THR A 15 -20.47 12.10 22.17
C THR A 15 -20.08 13.27 21.27
N ASP A 16 -19.72 14.43 21.82
CA ASP A 16 -19.27 15.58 21.02
C ASP A 16 -17.85 15.36 20.46
N TYR A 17 -16.96 14.74 21.24
CA TYR A 17 -15.64 14.31 20.74
C TYR A 17 -15.77 13.24 19.64
N ALA A 18 -16.64 12.25 19.83
CA ALA A 18 -16.89 11.22 18.82
C ALA A 18 -17.48 11.80 17.52
N LYS A 19 -18.34 12.82 17.63
CA LYS A 19 -18.91 13.53 16.49
C LYS A 19 -17.84 14.35 15.75
N GLY A 20 -16.91 14.95 16.47
CA GLY A 20 -15.73 15.63 15.92
C GLY A 20 -14.81 14.68 15.16
N ILE A 21 -14.49 13.51 15.73
CA ILE A 21 -13.68 12.47 15.08
C ILE A 21 -14.38 11.91 13.84
N TYR A 22 -15.69 11.67 13.90
CA TYR A 22 -16.48 11.23 12.75
C TYR A 22 -16.53 12.29 11.64
N ALA A 23 -16.64 13.57 12.00
CA ALA A 23 -16.59 14.68 11.04
C ALA A 23 -15.21 14.81 10.38
N LEU A 24 -14.13 14.64 11.15
CA LEU A 24 -12.75 14.58 10.66
C LEU A 24 -12.55 13.43 9.68
N PHE A 25 -12.96 12.21 10.06
CA PHE A 25 -12.87 11.04 9.19
C PHE A 25 -13.70 11.23 7.90
N LYS A 26 -14.89 11.82 8.00
CA LYS A 26 -15.73 12.15 6.85
C LYS A 26 -15.09 13.21 5.94
N LEU A 27 -14.41 14.20 6.51
CA LEU A 27 -13.69 15.23 5.77
C LEU A 27 -12.45 14.65 5.08
N GLU A 28 -11.63 13.85 5.76
CA GLU A 28 -10.48 13.17 5.18
C GLU A 28 -10.90 12.17 4.10
N ALA A 29 -11.95 11.38 4.33
CA ALA A 29 -12.48 10.46 3.32
C ALA A 29 -13.03 11.21 2.10
N LYS A 30 -13.65 12.38 2.30
CA LYS A 30 -14.14 13.21 1.20
C LYS A 30 -13.00 13.88 0.44
N LEU A 31 -11.94 14.31 1.14
CA LEU A 31 -10.76 14.93 0.53
C LEU A 31 -9.90 13.91 -0.22
N ALA A 32 -9.67 12.74 0.39
CA ALA A 32 -9.00 11.60 -0.21
C ALA A 32 -9.82 11.04 -1.38
N GLY A 33 -11.14 10.97 -1.26
CA GLY A 33 -12.04 10.58 -2.35
C GLY A 33 -12.05 11.56 -3.52
N LEU A 34 -11.99 12.87 -3.24
CA LEU A 34 -11.90 13.91 -4.28
C LEU A 34 -10.58 13.85 -5.05
N ASN A 35 -9.50 13.38 -4.42
CA ASN A 35 -8.20 13.20 -5.07
C ASN A 35 -8.02 11.81 -5.71
N PHE A 36 -8.72 10.80 -5.17
CA PHE A 36 -8.72 9.44 -5.72
C PHE A 36 -9.36 9.36 -7.11
N LEU A 37 -10.43 10.13 -7.34
CA LEU A 37 -11.15 10.14 -8.61
C LEU A 37 -10.30 10.69 -9.79
N PRO A 38 -9.65 11.87 -9.70
CA PRO A 38 -8.74 12.34 -10.75
C PRO A 38 -7.49 11.45 -10.87
N PHE A 39 -7.02 10.85 -9.77
CA PHE A 39 -5.92 9.89 -9.83
C PHE A 39 -6.29 8.62 -10.60
N LEU A 40 -7.47 8.06 -10.35
CA LEU A 40 -7.98 6.89 -11.06
C LEU A 40 -8.21 7.18 -12.54
N PHE A 41 -8.80 8.35 -12.85
CA PHE A 41 -8.95 8.80 -14.23
C PHE A 41 -7.59 8.96 -14.92
N GLY A 42 -6.63 9.60 -14.26
CA GLY A 42 -5.25 9.72 -14.74
C GLY A 42 -4.58 8.36 -14.98
N LEU A 43 -4.77 7.39 -14.08
CA LEU A 43 -4.26 6.03 -14.22
C LEU A 43 -4.88 5.31 -15.43
N ILE A 44 -6.19 5.44 -15.65
CA ILE A 44 -6.88 4.85 -16.80
C ILE A 44 -6.37 5.47 -18.10
N VAL A 45 -6.24 6.80 -18.16
CA VAL A 45 -5.71 7.49 -19.34
C VAL A 45 -4.27 7.09 -19.60
N LEU A 46 -3.43 7.00 -18.55
CA LEU A 46 -2.04 6.55 -18.67
C LEU A 46 -1.96 5.11 -19.18
N LEU A 47 -2.82 4.22 -18.68
CA LEU A 47 -2.89 2.83 -19.14
C LEU A 47 -3.31 2.77 -20.62
N ALA A 48 -4.33 3.54 -21.01
CA ALA A 48 -4.79 3.63 -22.39
C ALA A 48 -3.69 4.16 -23.33
N LEU A 49 -2.99 5.22 -22.92
CA LEU A 49 -1.84 5.77 -23.66
C LEU A 49 -0.72 4.75 -23.79
N THR A 50 -0.39 4.04 -22.70
CA THR A 50 0.66 3.01 -22.70
C THR A 50 0.32 1.89 -23.67
N ILE A 51 -0.93 1.39 -23.65
CA ILE A 51 -1.41 0.37 -24.59
C ILE A 51 -1.35 0.89 -26.03
N THR A 52 -1.76 2.13 -26.27
CA THR A 52 -1.76 2.75 -27.60
C THR A 52 -0.34 2.88 -28.14
N ILE A 53 0.59 3.42 -27.35
CA ILE A 53 2.00 3.56 -27.71
C ILE A 53 2.61 2.19 -28.01
N TRP A 54 2.34 1.19 -27.17
CA TRP A 54 2.82 -0.18 -27.37
C TRP A 54 2.31 -0.77 -28.68
N LEU A 55 1.02 -0.62 -28.97
CA LEU A 55 0.41 -1.08 -30.21
C LEU A 55 1.03 -0.38 -31.42
N THR A 56 1.18 0.94 -31.38
CA THR A 56 1.80 1.72 -32.46
C THR A 56 3.24 1.28 -32.71
N LEU A 57 4.01 1.02 -31.64
CA LEU A 57 5.37 0.52 -31.75
C LEU A 57 5.41 -0.85 -32.43
N MET A 58 4.52 -1.77 -32.05
CA MET A 58 4.44 -3.11 -32.66
C MET A 58 4.05 -3.06 -34.14
N VAL A 59 3.12 -2.18 -34.51
CA VAL A 59 2.76 -1.95 -35.92
C VAL A 59 3.96 -1.40 -36.69
N LEU A 60 4.70 -0.45 -36.12
CA LEU A 60 5.87 0.14 -36.77
C LEU A 60 6.99 -0.90 -36.97
N ILE A 61 7.28 -1.70 -35.94
CA ILE A 61 8.24 -2.81 -36.02
C ILE A 61 7.79 -3.82 -37.09
N GLY A 62 6.51 -4.18 -37.09
CA GLY A 62 5.94 -5.09 -38.09
C GLY A 62 6.10 -4.57 -39.51
N TYR A 63 5.83 -3.27 -39.72
CA TYR A 63 6.00 -2.63 -41.02
C TYR A 63 7.45 -2.70 -41.51
N VAL A 64 8.42 -2.44 -40.63
CA VAL A 64 9.86 -2.59 -40.95
C VAL A 64 10.20 -4.03 -41.33
N ILE A 65 9.72 -5.02 -40.57
CA ILE A 65 9.99 -6.44 -40.85
C ILE A 65 9.39 -6.86 -42.21
N ILE A 66 8.18 -6.40 -42.52
CA ILE A 66 7.55 -6.65 -43.83
C ILE A 66 8.40 -6.08 -44.96
N HIS A 67 8.93 -4.88 -44.79
CA HIS A 67 9.76 -4.23 -45.80
C HIS A 67 11.09 -4.98 -46.03
N LEU A 68 11.65 -5.61 -45.00
CA LEU A 68 12.90 -6.38 -45.10
C LEU A 68 12.68 -7.78 -45.68
N THR A 69 11.69 -8.51 -45.16
CA THR A 69 11.47 -9.92 -45.51
C THR A 69 10.56 -10.11 -46.73
N LYS A 70 9.82 -9.07 -47.13
CA LYS A 70 8.78 -9.10 -48.18
C LYS A 70 7.68 -10.15 -47.93
N GLN A 71 7.61 -10.70 -46.72
CA GLN A 71 6.70 -11.78 -46.34
C GLN A 71 5.88 -11.34 -45.12
N PRO A 72 4.58 -11.07 -45.27
CA PRO A 72 3.75 -10.58 -44.17
C PRO A 72 3.53 -11.62 -43.07
N LEU A 73 3.50 -12.91 -43.41
CA LEU A 73 3.37 -14.01 -42.45
C LEU A 73 4.54 -14.05 -41.47
N THR A 74 5.75 -13.85 -41.95
CA THR A 74 6.96 -13.86 -41.12
C THR A 74 6.91 -12.74 -40.10
N ALA A 75 6.51 -11.54 -40.50
CA ALA A 75 6.35 -10.40 -39.58
C ALA A 75 5.32 -10.69 -38.47
N MET A 76 4.16 -11.27 -38.82
CA MET A 76 3.14 -11.64 -37.83
C MET A 76 3.65 -12.65 -36.82
N ILE A 77 4.33 -13.71 -37.27
CA ILE A 77 4.89 -14.74 -36.40
C ILE A 77 5.96 -14.14 -35.47
N THR A 78 6.84 -13.28 -35.99
CA THR A 78 7.89 -12.64 -35.19
C THR A 78 7.31 -11.74 -34.10
N ILE A 79 6.32 -10.89 -34.43
CA ILE A 79 5.66 -10.02 -33.46
C ILE A 79 4.93 -10.85 -32.39
N LEU A 80 4.27 -11.94 -32.80
CA LEU A 80 3.58 -12.84 -31.87
C LEU A 80 4.56 -13.48 -30.88
N LEU A 81 5.67 -14.02 -31.37
CA LEU A 81 6.73 -14.59 -30.53
C LEU A 81 7.33 -13.56 -29.58
N LEU A 82 7.56 -12.33 -30.06
CA LEU A 82 8.07 -11.23 -29.24
C LEU A 82 7.12 -10.88 -28.09
N ASN A 83 5.82 -10.78 -28.36
CA ASN A 83 4.82 -10.52 -27.33
C ASN A 83 4.69 -11.68 -26.33
N LEU A 84 4.77 -12.92 -26.80
CA LEU A 84 4.74 -14.10 -25.93
C LEU A 84 5.95 -14.14 -24.99
N ALA A 85 7.15 -13.87 -25.51
CA ALA A 85 8.38 -13.80 -24.73
C ALA A 85 8.31 -12.69 -23.67
N LEU A 86 7.84 -11.50 -24.03
CA LEU A 86 7.65 -10.40 -23.09
C LEU A 86 6.62 -10.74 -22.01
N THR A 87 5.50 -11.36 -22.40
CA THR A 87 4.46 -11.78 -21.46
C THR A 87 5.04 -12.76 -20.43
N PHE A 88 5.82 -13.74 -20.88
CA PHE A 88 6.47 -14.70 -19.98
C PHE A 88 7.48 -14.03 -19.05
N TYR A 89 8.26 -13.07 -19.55
CA TYR A 89 9.17 -12.26 -18.74
C TYR A 89 8.41 -11.49 -17.64
N PHE A 90 7.33 -10.79 -18.00
CA PHE A 90 6.52 -10.04 -17.03
C PHE A 90 5.84 -10.94 -16.00
N ILE A 91 5.31 -12.10 -16.39
CA ILE A 91 4.73 -13.06 -15.45
C ILE A 91 5.78 -13.50 -14.42
N ASN A 92 7.00 -13.79 -14.87
CA ASN A 92 8.08 -14.19 -13.97
C ASN A 92 8.53 -13.04 -13.04
N ASP A 93 8.69 -11.83 -13.57
CA ASP A 93 9.05 -10.65 -12.78
C ASP A 93 7.96 -10.33 -11.73
N VAL A 94 6.70 -10.31 -12.13
CA VAL A 94 5.56 -10.13 -11.22
C VAL A 94 5.52 -11.22 -10.16
N LYS A 95 5.74 -12.49 -10.52
CA LYS A 95 5.82 -13.59 -9.56
C LYS A 95 6.96 -13.41 -8.56
N GLN A 96 8.13 -12.93 -8.99
CA GLN A 96 9.26 -12.65 -8.12
C GLN A 96 8.97 -11.48 -7.17
N ARG A 97 8.39 -10.38 -7.67
CA ARG A 97 7.98 -9.22 -6.86
C ARG A 97 6.89 -9.57 -5.88
N LEU A 98 5.89 -10.34 -6.31
CA LEU A 98 4.85 -10.89 -5.43
C LEU A 98 5.47 -11.73 -4.33
N LYS A 99 6.49 -12.56 -4.61
CA LYS A 99 7.18 -13.34 -3.57
C LYS A 99 7.94 -12.46 -2.57
N GLN A 100 8.51 -11.33 -3.01
CA GLN A 100 9.21 -10.38 -2.15
C GLN A 100 8.25 -9.52 -1.32
N MET A 101 7.09 -9.15 -1.88
CA MET A 101 6.06 -8.36 -1.20
C MET A 101 5.07 -9.22 -0.39
N SER A 102 4.91 -10.51 -0.71
CA SER A 102 4.00 -11.41 -0.02
C SER A 102 4.55 -11.71 1.36
N PHE A 103 4.25 -10.82 2.30
CA PHE A 103 4.10 -11.11 3.72
C PHE A 103 5.26 -11.78 4.46
N ALA A 104 6.43 -12.05 3.85
CA ALA A 104 7.55 -12.60 4.59
C ALA A 104 7.99 -11.58 5.66
N ARG A 105 8.24 -10.34 5.23
CA ARG A 105 8.65 -9.24 6.11
C ARG A 105 7.54 -8.77 7.06
N THR A 106 6.28 -8.73 6.59
CA THR A 106 5.13 -8.37 7.42
C THR A 106 4.81 -9.47 8.45
N ARG A 107 4.89 -10.76 8.07
CA ARG A 107 4.75 -11.88 9.02
C ARG A 107 5.90 -11.96 10.00
N ASP A 108 7.12 -11.61 9.61
CA ASP A 108 8.25 -11.56 10.54
C ASP A 108 8.07 -10.43 11.56
N CYS A 109 7.63 -9.23 11.15
CA CYS A 109 7.25 -8.16 12.09
C CYS A 109 6.06 -8.54 12.99
N LEU A 110 5.11 -9.35 12.50
CA LEU A 110 3.99 -9.88 13.29
C LEU A 110 4.36 -11.12 14.12
N ARG A 111 5.52 -11.74 13.87
CA ARG A 111 6.00 -12.94 14.57
C ARG A 111 7.00 -12.65 15.67
N THR A 112 7.56 -11.45 15.74
CA THR A 112 8.32 -11.02 16.92
C THR A 112 7.33 -11.00 18.09
N PRO A 113 7.38 -11.97 19.02
CA PRO A 113 6.76 -11.76 20.31
C PRO A 113 7.51 -10.58 20.95
N GLU A 114 6.84 -9.81 21.78
CA GLU A 114 7.49 -8.86 22.69
C GLU A 114 8.49 -9.61 23.59
N GLU A 115 9.68 -9.91 23.09
CA GLU A 115 10.83 -10.34 23.88
C GLU A 115 11.75 -9.14 23.99
N GLY A 116 11.50 -8.34 25.02
CA GLY A 116 12.44 -7.32 25.48
C GLY A 116 11.83 -5.94 25.66
N ASP A 117 10.96 -5.77 26.66
CA ASP A 117 10.82 -4.49 27.36
C ASP A 117 10.30 -4.64 28.80
N GLU A 118 10.64 -5.75 29.47
CA GLU A 118 10.52 -5.83 30.95
C GLU A 118 11.81 -5.39 31.67
N SER A 119 12.93 -5.17 30.96
CA SER A 119 14.18 -4.74 31.60
C SER A 119 14.32 -3.23 31.81
N GLU A 120 13.51 -2.37 31.17
CA GLU A 120 13.58 -0.90 31.39
C GLU A 120 12.70 -0.39 32.55
N SER A 121 11.71 -1.17 33.01
CA SER A 121 10.84 -0.77 34.13
C SER A 121 11.37 -1.18 35.51
N GLU A 122 12.12 -2.28 35.63
CA GLU A 122 12.70 -2.69 36.91
C GLU A 122 13.90 -1.82 37.33
N GLU A 123 14.73 -1.36 36.38
CA GLU A 123 15.91 -0.54 36.71
C GLU A 123 15.51 0.86 37.23
N ARG A 124 14.45 1.47 36.69
CA ARG A 124 13.90 2.74 37.23
C ARG A 124 13.19 2.57 38.57
N ALA A 125 12.58 1.42 38.84
CA ALA A 125 11.94 1.17 40.14
C ALA A 125 12.98 0.94 41.26
N LEU A 126 14.11 0.31 40.93
CA LEU A 126 15.21 0.06 41.87
C LEU A 126 16.03 1.33 42.18
N GLU A 127 16.17 2.23 41.21
CA GLU A 127 16.87 3.51 41.38
C GLU A 127 16.08 4.51 42.25
N ILE A 128 14.74 4.47 42.19
CA ILE A 128 13.89 5.32 43.06
C ILE A 128 13.91 4.81 44.51
N HIS A 129 13.97 3.49 44.73
CA HIS A 129 13.93 2.94 46.08
C HIS A 129 15.26 3.13 46.85
N SER A 130 16.41 3.11 46.15
CA SER A 130 17.72 3.38 46.75
C SER A 130 17.93 4.86 47.11
N ARG A 131 17.26 5.79 46.40
CA ARG A 131 17.31 7.23 46.69
C ARG A 131 16.48 7.63 47.92
N THR A 132 15.42 6.90 48.23
CA THR A 132 14.57 7.15 49.42
C THR A 132 15.11 6.57 50.74
N ARG A 133 16.18 5.75 50.71
CA ARG A 133 16.74 5.10 51.92
C ARG A 133 18.05 5.74 52.42
N GLY A 134 18.55 6.76 51.74
CA GLY A 134 19.78 7.48 52.09
C GLY A 134 19.58 8.82 52.81
N GLU A 135 18.35 9.24 53.05
CA GLU A 135 18.02 10.44 53.83
C GLU A 135 17.22 10.03 55.09
N GLY A 136 17.95 9.63 56.13
CA GLY A 136 17.42 9.29 57.45
C GLY A 136 18.52 9.26 58.48
#